data_AF-A0A6B0QQP4-F1
#
_entry.id   AF-A0A6B0QQP4-F1
#
_cell.length_a   1.000
_cell.length_b   1.000
_cell.length_c   1.000
_cell.angle_alpha   90.00
_cell.angle_beta   90.00
_cell.angle_gamma   90.00
#
_symmetry.space_group_name_H-M   'P 1'
#
loop_
_entity.id
_entity.type
_entity.pdbx_description
1 polymer ?
#
loop_
_entity_poly.entity_id
_entity_poly.type
_entity_poly.pdbx_seq_one_letter_code
_entity_poly.pdbx_strand_id
1 'polypeptide(L)'
;MPSLPPRRLWMVPLKPWCDGQGVAQKLISVSIGIAKVMGKVIPELNGKLMSMSFHVPIPNMLVVDLTCCLEKPAKYDEVKKVMKQVSEGRLKGILGYTEDWVVSCDFNSDTHSSTFDAGAAIALNHHFVKLIS
;
A
#
# COMPACT_ATOMS: atom_id res chain seq x y z
N MET A 1 -12.27 15.77 5.11
CA MET A 1 -11.47 14.95 4.18
C MET A 1 -12.20 14.95 2.85
N PRO A 2 -11.56 15.31 1.72
CA PRO A 2 -12.24 15.23 0.43
C PRO A 2 -12.41 13.74 0.08
N SER A 3 -13.66 13.27 0.08
CA SER A 3 -14.05 11.93 -0.32
C SER A 3 -13.75 11.73 -1.80
N LEU A 4 -13.03 10.64 -2.13
CA LEU A 4 -12.87 10.22 -3.52
C LEU A 4 -14.25 9.99 -4.16
N PRO A 5 -14.48 10.46 -5.40
CA PRO A 5 -15.77 10.27 -6.06
C PRO A 5 -16.05 8.78 -6.30
N PRO A 6 -17.33 8.35 -6.28
CA PRO A 6 -17.70 6.95 -6.50
C PRO A 6 -17.27 6.47 -7.89
N ARG A 7 -16.82 5.20 -7.96
CA ARG A 7 -16.37 4.54 -9.19
C ARG A 7 -17.52 4.48 -10.20
N ARG A 8 -17.33 4.97 -11.43
CA ARG A 8 -18.38 5.02 -12.47
C ARG A 8 -18.29 3.83 -13.41
N LEU A 9 -19.45 3.24 -13.72
CA LEU A 9 -19.60 2.06 -14.59
C LEU A 9 -19.52 2.41 -16.10
N TRP A 10 -19.87 3.64 -16.47
CA TRP A 10 -19.91 4.12 -17.85
C TRP A 10 -18.88 5.21 -18.13
N MET A 11 -18.42 5.29 -19.38
CA MET A 11 -17.42 6.26 -19.83
C MET A 11 -17.99 7.68 -19.80
N VAL A 12 -17.23 8.62 -19.23
CA VAL A 12 -17.59 10.04 -19.18
C VAL A 12 -16.34 10.85 -19.49
N PRO A 13 -16.40 11.90 -20.34
CA PRO A 13 -15.24 12.77 -20.55
C PRO A 13 -14.85 13.46 -19.24
N LEU A 14 -13.70 13.08 -18.70
CA LEU A 14 -13.09 13.60 -17.48
C LEU A 14 -11.69 14.13 -17.81
N LYS A 15 -11.22 15.12 -17.04
CA LYS A 15 -9.80 15.47 -16.95
C LYS A 15 -9.32 15.01 -15.58
N PRO A 16 -8.39 14.03 -15.48
CA PRO A 16 -7.67 13.30 -16.53
C PRO A 16 -8.53 12.34 -17.37
N TRP A 17 -8.20 12.17 -18.65
CA TRP A 17 -8.99 11.36 -19.60
C TRP A 17 -8.98 9.85 -19.27
N CYS A 18 -7.91 9.36 -18.65
CA CYS A 18 -7.78 7.97 -18.22
C CYS A 18 -8.87 7.59 -17.23
N ASP A 19 -9.24 8.49 -16.32
CA ASP A 19 -10.24 8.26 -15.28
C ASP A 19 -11.67 8.22 -15.83
N GLY A 20 -11.85 8.67 -17.07
CA GLY A 20 -13.11 8.57 -17.82
C GLY A 20 -13.33 7.23 -18.50
N GLN A 21 -12.36 6.32 -18.45
CA GLN A 21 -12.48 4.99 -19.06
C GLN A 21 -13.17 4.00 -18.12
N GLY A 22 -13.89 3.04 -18.69
CA GLY A 22 -14.47 1.94 -17.92
C GLY A 22 -13.39 1.13 -17.20
N VAL A 23 -13.51 1.01 -15.87
CA VAL A 23 -12.52 0.39 -14.97
C VAL A 23 -12.52 -1.14 -15.00
N ALA A 24 -13.58 -1.78 -15.50
CA ALA A 24 -13.77 -3.24 -15.40
C ALA A 24 -12.78 -4.07 -16.24
N GLN A 25 -12.14 -3.47 -17.24
CA GLN A 25 -11.27 -4.19 -18.20
C GLN A 25 -9.89 -3.54 -18.37
N LYS A 26 -9.56 -2.52 -17.58
CA LYS A 26 -8.37 -1.69 -17.80
C LYS A 26 -7.62 -1.45 -16.51
N LEU A 27 -6.30 -1.39 -16.63
CA LEU A 27 -5.42 -0.87 -15.59
C LEU A 27 -5.22 0.63 -15.82
N ILE A 28 -5.63 1.45 -14.87
CA ILE A 28 -5.55 2.91 -14.99
C ILE A 28 -4.50 3.44 -14.02
N SER A 29 -3.47 4.09 -14.53
CA SER A 29 -2.46 4.76 -13.70
C SER A 29 -2.98 6.11 -13.22
N VAL A 30 -2.83 6.37 -11.93
CA VAL A 30 -3.25 7.61 -11.28
C VAL A 30 -2.13 8.12 -10.38
N SER A 31 -1.87 9.42 -10.46
CA SER A 31 -0.99 10.11 -9.52
C SER A 31 -1.73 10.35 -8.21
N ILE A 32 -1.18 9.84 -7.10
CA ILE A 32 -1.74 10.05 -5.77
C ILE A 32 -0.81 10.93 -4.96
N GLY A 33 -1.38 11.92 -4.24
CA GLY A 33 -0.65 12.83 -3.36
C GLY A 33 -0.17 12.22 -2.04
N ILE A 34 -0.10 10.90 -1.90
CA ILE A 34 0.29 10.22 -0.65
C ILE A 34 1.70 10.65 -0.22
N ALA A 35 2.67 10.69 -1.13
CA ALA A 35 4.02 11.14 -0.83
C ALA A 35 4.06 12.52 -0.15
N LYS A 36 3.23 13.46 -0.62
CA LYS A 36 3.13 14.81 -0.06
C LYS A 36 2.46 14.81 1.32
N VAL A 37 1.49 13.93 1.55
CA VAL A 37 0.83 13.77 2.86
C VAL A 37 1.79 13.12 3.85
N MET A 38 2.54 12.09 3.44
CA MET A 38 3.52 11.43 4.29
C MET A 38 4.62 12.39 4.74
N GLY A 39 5.07 13.31 3.88
CA GLY A 39 5.99 14.37 4.29
C GLY A 39 5.42 15.34 5.33
N LYS A 40 4.10 15.42 5.49
CA LYS A 40 3.45 16.21 6.56
C LYS A 40 3.26 15.41 7.85
N VAL A 41 2.92 14.12 7.74
CA VAL A 41 2.70 13.24 8.90
C VAL A 41 4.02 12.83 9.55
N ILE A 42 5.04 12.56 8.73
CA ILE A 42 6.39 12.19 9.15
C ILE A 42 7.36 13.14 8.45
N PRO A 43 7.72 14.28 9.09
CA PRO A 43 8.55 15.32 8.47
C PRO A 43 9.90 14.83 7.96
N GLU A 44 10.48 13.81 8.61
CA GLU A 44 11.75 13.19 8.22
C GLU A 44 11.73 12.50 6.85
N LEU A 45 10.54 12.17 6.35
CA LEU A 45 10.29 11.55 5.04
C LEU A 45 9.94 12.57 3.95
N ASN A 46 9.89 13.87 4.28
CA ASN A 46 9.55 14.90 3.32
C ASN A 46 10.58 14.95 2.17
N GLY A 47 10.09 14.83 0.93
CA GLY A 47 10.93 14.78 -0.28
C GLY A 47 11.68 13.47 -0.51
N LYS A 48 11.54 12.46 0.36
CA LYS A 48 12.20 11.15 0.22
C LYS A 48 11.32 10.09 -0.42
N LEU A 49 10.00 10.31 -0.46
CA LEU A 49 9.03 9.38 -1.01
C LEU A 49 8.39 9.95 -2.28
N MET A 50 8.10 9.05 -3.21
CA MET A 50 7.29 9.29 -4.40
C MET A 50 6.20 8.22 -4.44
N SER A 51 5.04 8.53 -5.01
CA SER A 51 3.91 7.59 -5.06
C SER A 51 3.18 7.66 -6.39
N MET A 52 2.74 6.49 -6.84
CA MET A 52 1.82 6.29 -7.96
C MET A 52 0.86 5.16 -7.57
N SER A 53 -0.32 5.12 -8.19
CA SER A 53 -1.29 4.06 -7.98
C SER A 53 -1.84 3.54 -9.29
N PHE A 54 -2.34 2.31 -9.23
CA PHE A 54 -3.08 1.68 -10.30
C PHE A 54 -4.49 1.34 -9.83
N HIS A 55 -5.49 1.68 -10.63
CA HIS A 55 -6.81 1.09 -10.48
C HIS A 55 -6.85 -0.22 -11.25
N VAL A 56 -7.11 -1.29 -10.52
CA VAL A 56 -7.28 -2.66 -11.01
C VAL A 56 -8.78 -3.02 -10.89
N PRO A 57 -9.34 -3.85 -11.77
CA PRO A 57 -10.76 -4.26 -11.74
C PRO A 57 -11.09 -5.22 -10.58
N ILE A 58 -10.88 -4.76 -9.34
CA ILE A 58 -11.26 -5.46 -8.10
C ILE A 58 -12.20 -4.53 -7.33
N PRO A 59 -13.36 -5.02 -6.84
CA PRO A 59 -14.40 -4.18 -6.26
C PRO A 59 -13.95 -3.48 -4.96
N ASN A 60 -13.17 -4.19 -4.14
CA ASN A 60 -12.72 -3.73 -2.84
C ASN A 60 -11.33 -4.30 -2.54
N MET A 61 -10.61 -3.65 -1.62
CA MET A 61 -9.20 -3.87 -1.29
C MET A 61 -8.19 -3.13 -2.16
N LEU A 62 -7.09 -2.82 -1.51
CA LEU A 62 -5.92 -2.16 -2.06
C LEU A 62 -4.70 -2.86 -1.48
N VAL A 63 -3.60 -2.81 -2.22
CA VAL A 63 -2.29 -3.29 -1.78
C VAL A 63 -1.31 -2.14 -1.90
N VAL A 64 -0.46 -1.99 -0.90
CA VAL A 64 0.63 -1.03 -0.88
C VAL A 64 1.93 -1.78 -1.09
N ASP A 65 2.61 -1.41 -2.17
CA ASP A 65 3.97 -1.84 -2.49
C ASP A 65 4.93 -0.72 -2.10
N LEU A 66 5.62 -0.89 -0.98
CA LEU A 66 6.62 0.05 -0.49
C LEU A 66 8.02 -0.50 -0.79
N THR A 67 8.65 0.07 -1.81
CA THR A 67 10.06 -0.15 -2.10
C THR A 67 10.89 0.96 -1.46
N CYS A 68 11.84 0.61 -0.58
CA CYS A 68 12.64 1.61 0.14
C CYS A 68 14.09 1.19 0.35
N CYS A 69 14.95 2.22 0.46
CA CYS A 69 16.34 2.07 0.88
C CYS A 69 16.45 2.33 2.38
N LEU A 70 16.87 1.33 3.14
CA LEU A 70 17.14 1.40 4.57
C LEU A 70 18.53 2.01 4.81
N GLU A 71 18.61 2.94 5.75
CA GLU A 71 19.89 3.52 6.17
C GLU A 71 20.75 2.50 6.93
N LYS A 72 20.12 1.75 7.84
CA LYS A 72 20.77 0.65 8.57
C LYS A 72 20.52 -0.67 7.85
N PRO A 73 21.54 -1.53 7.67
CA PRO A 73 21.34 -2.84 7.07
C PRO A 73 20.47 -3.68 8.00
N ALA A 74 19.47 -4.36 7.44
CA ALA A 74 18.62 -5.29 8.15
C ALA A 74 18.43 -6.57 7.34
N LYS A 75 18.50 -7.72 8.01
CA LYS A 75 18.08 -8.98 7.39
C LYS A 75 16.56 -9.03 7.32
N TYR A 76 16.03 -9.71 6.31
CA TYR A 76 14.57 -9.79 6.14
C TYR A 76 13.86 -10.42 7.35
N ASP A 77 14.47 -11.41 7.99
CA ASP A 77 13.94 -12.01 9.22
C ASP A 77 13.88 -11.03 10.39
N GLU A 78 14.82 -10.07 10.47
CA GLU A 78 14.79 -9.01 11.48
C GLU A 78 13.63 -8.04 11.20
N VAL A 79 13.40 -7.69 9.93
CA VAL A 79 12.25 -6.86 9.52
C VAL A 79 10.93 -7.54 9.89
N LYS A 80 10.76 -8.83 9.57
CA LYS A 80 9.58 -9.62 9.95
C LYS A 80 9.35 -9.60 11.47
N LYS A 81 10.42 -9.83 12.24
CA LYS A 81 10.35 -9.85 13.71
C LYS A 81 9.90 -8.49 14.26
N VAL A 82 10.44 -7.39 13.75
CA VAL A 82 10.03 -6.03 14.16
C VAL A 82 8.57 -5.77 13.79
N MET A 83 8.14 -6.11 12.57
CA MET A 83 6.75 -5.90 12.13
C MET A 83 5.77 -6.69 12.99
N LYS A 84 6.07 -7.96 13.28
CA LYS A 84 5.26 -8.80 14.17
C LYS A 84 5.20 -8.26 15.61
N GLN A 85 6.33 -7.81 16.14
CA GLN A 85 6.36 -7.21 17.48
C GLN A 85 5.53 -5.91 17.55
N VAL A 86 5.57 -5.10 16.50
CA VAL A 86 4.83 -3.83 16.45
C VAL A 86 3.33 -4.07 16.26
N SER A 87 2.95 -5.05 15.43
CA SER A 87 1.54 -5.44 15.23
C SER A 87 0.92 -6.03 16.49
N GLU A 88 1.65 -6.84 17.26
CA GLU A 88 1.16 -7.43 18.52
C GLU A 88 1.24 -6.46 19.70
N GLY A 89 2.05 -5.40 19.58
CA GLY A 89 2.32 -4.44 20.63
C GLY A 89 1.63 -3.09 20.42
N ARG A 90 2.41 -2.07 20.07
CA ARG A 90 1.96 -0.67 20.03
C ARG A 90 0.86 -0.41 18.99
N LEU A 91 0.84 -1.15 17.89
CA LEU A 91 -0.13 -0.97 16.80
C LEU A 91 -1.17 -2.09 16.76
N LYS A 92 -1.40 -2.77 17.88
CA LYS A 92 -2.42 -3.83 17.96
C LYS A 92 -3.80 -3.32 17.58
N GLY A 93 -4.45 -4.02 16.65
CA GLY A 93 -5.74 -3.63 16.08
C GLY A 93 -5.66 -2.55 14.99
N ILE A 94 -4.46 -2.05 14.67
CA ILE A 94 -4.22 -1.10 13.57
C ILE A 94 -3.37 -1.75 12.48
N LEU A 95 -2.26 -2.38 12.88
CA LEU A 95 -1.36 -3.10 11.99
C LEU A 95 -1.55 -4.61 12.20
N GLY A 96 -1.91 -5.33 11.14
CA GLY A 96 -1.90 -6.79 11.09
C GLY A 96 -0.55 -7.34 10.62
N TYR A 97 -0.34 -8.63 10.84
CA TYR A 97 0.84 -9.38 10.35
C TYR A 97 0.38 -10.77 9.94
N THR A 98 0.79 -11.22 8.75
CA THR A 98 0.51 -12.58 8.27
C THR A 98 1.72 -13.20 7.58
N GLU A 99 1.84 -14.53 7.73
CA GLU A 99 2.78 -15.40 6.99
C GLU A 99 2.02 -16.43 6.14
N ASP A 100 0.68 -16.37 6.15
CA ASP A 100 -0.17 -17.31 5.43
C ASP A 100 -0.25 -16.96 3.94
N TRP A 101 -0.55 -17.95 3.10
CA TRP A 101 -0.81 -17.75 1.68
C TRP A 101 -2.20 -17.15 1.49
N VAL A 102 -2.25 -15.82 1.44
CA VAL A 102 -3.50 -15.04 1.37
C VAL A 102 -3.67 -14.36 0.01
N VAL A 103 -4.92 -14.07 -0.33
CA VAL A 103 -5.30 -13.25 -1.48
C VAL A 103 -6.11 -12.04 -1.03
N SER A 104 -6.23 -11.03 -1.89
CA SER A 104 -6.93 -9.78 -1.55
C SER A 104 -8.33 -9.97 -0.94
N CYS A 105 -9.09 -10.98 -1.37
CA CYS A 105 -10.43 -11.24 -0.86
C CYS A 105 -10.47 -11.72 0.60
N ASP A 106 -9.37 -12.28 1.12
CA ASP A 106 -9.30 -12.79 2.49
C ASP A 106 -9.32 -11.65 3.53
N PHE A 107 -8.96 -10.44 3.10
CA PHE A 107 -9.01 -9.23 3.93
C PHE A 107 -10.39 -8.56 3.92
N ASN A 108 -11.40 -9.13 3.26
CA ASN A 108 -12.76 -8.57 3.31
C ASN A 108 -13.28 -8.55 4.74
N SER A 109 -13.72 -7.36 5.15
CA SER A 109 -14.14 -7.07 6.53
C SER A 109 -13.03 -7.11 7.58
N ASP A 110 -11.75 -7.13 7.17
CA ASP A 110 -10.65 -6.84 8.07
C ASP A 110 -10.76 -5.38 8.57
N THR A 111 -10.61 -5.20 9.89
CA THR A 111 -10.69 -3.90 10.57
C THR A 111 -9.33 -3.23 10.71
N HIS A 112 -8.23 -3.94 10.44
CA HIS A 112 -6.90 -3.35 10.46
C HIS A 112 -6.76 -2.29 9.35
N SER A 113 -5.98 -1.25 9.64
CA SER A 113 -5.66 -0.21 8.66
C SER A 113 -4.69 -0.70 7.58
N SER A 114 -3.87 -1.69 7.91
CA SER A 114 -2.79 -2.24 7.09
C SER A 114 -2.42 -3.60 7.66
N THR A 115 -2.18 -4.59 6.80
CA THR A 115 -1.77 -5.94 7.24
C THR A 115 -0.51 -6.32 6.47
N PHE A 116 0.61 -6.41 7.17
CA PHE A 116 1.89 -6.74 6.54
C PHE A 116 1.92 -8.22 6.11
N ASP A 117 2.17 -8.45 4.82
CA ASP A 117 2.33 -9.78 4.25
C ASP A 117 3.81 -10.14 4.16
N ALA A 118 4.24 -11.00 5.08
CA ALA A 118 5.62 -11.44 5.18
C ALA A 118 6.03 -12.44 4.09
N GLY A 119 5.07 -13.10 3.43
CA GLY A 119 5.32 -14.02 2.33
C GLY A 119 5.47 -13.31 0.98
N ALA A 120 4.73 -12.22 0.78
CA ALA A 120 4.77 -11.43 -0.46
C ALA A 120 5.90 -10.39 -0.51
N ALA A 121 6.42 -9.97 0.63
CA ALA A 121 7.54 -9.03 0.71
C ALA A 121 8.90 -9.68 0.39
N ILE A 122 9.79 -8.92 -0.25
CA ILE A 122 11.05 -9.42 -0.82
C ILE A 122 12.18 -8.43 -0.51
N ALA A 123 13.33 -8.95 -0.07
CA ALA A 123 14.55 -8.17 0.09
C ALA A 123 15.56 -8.51 -1.01
N LEU A 124 16.09 -7.49 -1.69
CA LEU A 124 17.16 -7.68 -2.67
C LEU A 124 18.53 -7.76 -1.97
N ASN A 125 18.74 -6.88 -0.99
CA ASN A 125 19.92 -6.85 -0.14
C ASN A 125 19.54 -6.26 1.23
N HIS A 126 20.49 -6.17 2.16
CA HIS A 126 20.20 -5.69 3.52
C HIS A 126 19.74 -4.21 3.60
N HIS A 127 19.93 -3.44 2.53
CA HIS A 127 19.52 -2.03 2.45
C HIS A 127 18.33 -1.80 1.53
N PHE A 128 17.95 -2.73 0.67
CA PHE A 128 16.93 -2.52 -0.35
C PHE A 128 15.85 -3.58 -0.24
N VAL A 129 14.68 -3.14 0.22
CA VAL A 129 13.56 -4.01 0.54
C VAL A 129 12.28 -3.53 -0.13
N LYS A 130 11.43 -4.49 -0.44
CA LYS A 130 10.10 -4.32 -0.97
C LYS A 130 9.12 -4.92 0.04
N LEU A 131 8.32 -4.07 0.68
CA LEU A 131 7.35 -4.44 1.70
C LEU A 131 5.94 -4.38 1.11
N ILE A 132 5.13 -5.39 1.42
CA ILE A 132 3.75 -5.52 0.95
C ILE A 132 2.80 -5.42 2.14
N SER A 133 1.75 -4.63 2.00
CA SER A 133 0.69 -4.46 3.00
C SER A 133 -0.67 -4.14 2.38
#